data_AF-A0A0W0S2I3-F1
#
_entry.id   AF-A0A0W0S2I3-F1
#
_cell.length_a   1.000
_cell.length_b   1.000
_cell.length_c   1.000
_cell.angle_alpha   90.00
_cell.angle_beta   90.00
_cell.angle_gamma   90.00
#
_symmetry.space_group_name_H-M   'P 1'
#
loop_
_entity.id
_entity.type
_entity.pdbx_description
1 polymer ?
#
loop_
_entity_poly.entity_id
_entity_poly.type
_entity_poly.pdbx_seq_one_letter_code
_entity_poly.pdbx_strand_id
1 'polypeptide(L)'
;MTEIEFNSQEVRLVDLASRGLFRTVNSLSVSKIRPEAIDKAIETAIVAASQVPEEAAEKRWKIVIMLCSLKLKDHQPSQKIVERALEQAAMSAAKTDNWEFFIALTNLTAPARKPSQEAIDRILVNAGLAATKTNNWDFVLALLGLTSLTRQPNQIAVDRVFELATVIALQTKNWNSVIALARLAAPALHPTKRAINASLELALLRMIRYERHGDIGSSSKVCEAIKTIISIKPPANVPDKELVDKALNILQKRTDKHFILSAQYGEWEQVLNYFIQDQWGKPSQKAMNWALTYTLTATVGENAQGNVFKALCSFMEPDKRTAGNLLLVAARTGRIEVVQLLCNLDEQNKPSLSFIKNALQIAQYAGNHEIASYLSYEIMHQHHLEHDPLALTKTLLTDYCDHHTTMSHLFNTQLKQVKTILATVKRADKETEEDVRNKTASEAVNQLKAMRGVDKKLKVCIDYIDEHCRKKEETPSIKAAL
;
A
#
# COMPACT_ATOMS: atom_id res chain seq x y z
N MET A 1 -40.19 -18.11 -45.81
CA MET A 1 -40.34 -19.01 -44.65
C MET A 1 -41.71 -19.63 -44.77
N THR A 2 -41.80 -20.96 -44.85
CA THR A 2 -43.09 -21.65 -44.80
C THR A 2 -43.71 -21.42 -43.43
N GLU A 3 -44.91 -20.85 -43.39
CA GLU A 3 -45.68 -20.73 -42.14
C GLU A 3 -46.06 -22.15 -41.70
N ILE A 4 -45.58 -22.56 -40.53
CA ILE A 4 -45.96 -23.84 -39.94
C ILE A 4 -47.37 -23.66 -39.40
N GLU A 5 -48.35 -24.32 -40.00
CA GLU A 5 -49.71 -24.34 -39.48
C GLU A 5 -49.76 -25.15 -38.18
N PHE A 6 -50.19 -24.51 -37.09
CA PHE A 6 -50.37 -25.13 -35.78
C PHE A 6 -51.82 -25.62 -35.61
N ASN A 7 -52.00 -26.78 -34.98
CA ASN A 7 -53.34 -27.27 -34.64
C ASN A 7 -53.96 -26.45 -33.49
N SER A 8 -55.26 -26.65 -33.22
CA SER A 8 -55.99 -25.87 -32.21
C SER A 8 -55.41 -25.99 -30.79
N GLN A 9 -54.80 -27.13 -30.43
CA GLN A 9 -54.17 -27.31 -29.12
C GLN A 9 -52.83 -26.58 -29.03
N GLU A 10 -52.06 -26.57 -30.13
CA GLU A 10 -50.78 -25.86 -30.25
C GLU A 10 -50.97 -24.35 -30.20
N VAL A 11 -51.95 -23.81 -30.95
CA VAL A 11 -52.32 -22.38 -30.89
C VAL A 11 -52.77 -22.00 -29.48
N ARG A 12 -53.57 -22.86 -28.84
CA ARG A 12 -54.01 -22.65 -27.45
C ARG A 12 -52.82 -22.64 -26.47
N LEU A 13 -51.82 -23.50 -26.64
CA LEU A 13 -50.61 -23.47 -25.80
C LEU A 13 -49.89 -22.11 -25.92
N VAL A 14 -49.68 -21.63 -27.15
CA VAL A 14 -49.00 -20.35 -27.41
C VAL A 14 -49.76 -19.17 -26.78
N ASP A 15 -51.08 -19.12 -26.94
CA ASP A 15 -51.93 -18.08 -26.32
C ASP A 15 -51.81 -18.10 -24.79
N LEU A 16 -52.00 -19.27 -24.18
CA LEU A 16 -51.96 -19.41 -22.72
C LEU A 16 -50.57 -19.07 -22.15
N ALA A 17 -49.50 -19.42 -22.86
CA ALA A 17 -48.13 -19.08 -22.50
C ALA A 17 -47.91 -17.54 -22.55
N SER A 18 -48.40 -16.88 -23.60
CA SER A 18 -48.33 -15.42 -23.75
C SER A 18 -49.05 -14.66 -22.64
N ARG A 19 -50.14 -15.24 -22.11
CA ARG A 19 -50.98 -14.66 -21.05
C ARG A 19 -50.51 -14.98 -19.63
N GLY A 20 -49.51 -15.86 -19.47
CA GLY A 20 -49.03 -16.27 -18.15
C GLY A 20 -50.00 -17.19 -17.39
N LEU A 21 -50.85 -17.94 -18.08
CA LEU A 21 -51.86 -18.82 -17.47
C LEU A 21 -51.26 -20.18 -17.05
N PHE A 22 -50.32 -20.14 -16.11
CA PHE A 22 -49.48 -21.27 -15.70
C PHE A 22 -50.27 -22.55 -15.35
N ARG A 23 -51.32 -22.44 -14.53
CA ARG A 23 -52.15 -23.60 -14.12
C ARG A 23 -52.81 -24.29 -15.31
N THR A 24 -53.30 -23.50 -16.27
CA THR A 24 -53.96 -24.02 -17.47
C THR A 24 -52.96 -24.70 -18.38
N VAL A 25 -51.78 -24.10 -18.60
CA VAL A 25 -50.72 -24.72 -19.41
C VAL A 25 -50.26 -26.05 -18.79
N ASN A 26 -50.10 -26.11 -17.46
CA ASN A 26 -49.71 -27.34 -16.75
C ASN A 26 -50.75 -28.47 -16.86
N SER A 27 -52.02 -28.14 -17.12
CA SER A 27 -53.09 -29.13 -17.31
C SER A 27 -53.20 -29.67 -18.75
N LEU A 28 -52.47 -29.10 -19.71
CA LEU A 28 -52.53 -29.53 -21.11
C LEU A 28 -51.77 -30.85 -21.33
N SER A 29 -52.32 -31.71 -22.19
CA SER A 29 -51.67 -32.95 -22.62
C SER A 29 -50.55 -32.67 -23.63
N VAL A 30 -49.34 -32.41 -23.14
CA VAL A 30 -48.17 -32.05 -23.96
C VAL A 30 -47.76 -33.15 -24.96
N SER A 31 -48.14 -34.40 -24.73
CA SER A 31 -47.89 -35.53 -25.64
C SER A 31 -48.50 -35.42 -27.03
N LYS A 32 -49.40 -34.45 -27.26
CA LYS A 32 -50.03 -34.19 -28.56
C LYS A 32 -49.49 -32.94 -29.27
N ILE A 33 -48.55 -32.24 -28.65
CA ILE A 33 -48.04 -30.94 -29.08
C ILE A 33 -46.67 -31.13 -29.73
N ARG A 34 -46.48 -30.66 -30.97
CA ARG A 34 -45.18 -30.76 -31.63
C ARG A 34 -44.12 -29.87 -30.96
N PRO A 35 -42.83 -30.26 -30.98
CA PRO A 35 -41.73 -29.44 -30.46
C PRO A 35 -41.73 -28.00 -30.97
N GLU A 36 -42.08 -27.76 -32.24
CA GLU A 36 -42.09 -26.41 -32.83
C GLU A 36 -43.12 -25.49 -32.16
N ALA A 37 -44.26 -26.04 -31.74
CA ALA A 37 -45.27 -25.28 -30.99
C ALA A 37 -44.81 -24.99 -29.56
N ILE A 38 -44.04 -25.90 -28.95
CA ILE A 38 -43.42 -25.69 -27.63
C ILE A 38 -42.37 -24.58 -27.71
N ASP A 39 -41.49 -24.63 -28.72
CA ASP A 39 -40.51 -23.58 -29.00
C ASP A 39 -41.20 -22.22 -29.18
N LYS A 40 -42.29 -22.18 -29.95
CA LYS A 40 -43.04 -20.94 -30.18
C LYS A 40 -43.71 -20.42 -28.90
N ALA A 41 -44.24 -21.32 -28.06
CA ALA A 41 -44.84 -20.96 -26.79
C ALA A 41 -43.80 -20.38 -25.81
N ILE A 42 -42.61 -20.98 -25.74
CA ILE A 42 -41.48 -20.46 -24.95
C ILE A 42 -41.06 -19.08 -25.46
N GLU A 43 -40.85 -18.92 -26.77
CA GLU A 43 -40.48 -17.64 -27.38
C GLU A 43 -41.52 -16.55 -27.04
N THR A 44 -42.80 -16.87 -27.19
CA THR A 44 -43.89 -15.93 -26.93
C THR A 44 -43.99 -15.57 -25.45
N ALA A 45 -43.82 -16.54 -24.54
CA ALA A 45 -43.78 -16.28 -23.11
C ALA A 45 -42.62 -15.37 -22.71
N ILE A 46 -41.42 -15.58 -23.28
CA ILE A 46 -40.23 -14.74 -23.03
C ILE A 46 -40.49 -13.30 -23.49
N VAL A 47 -40.97 -13.12 -24.73
CA VAL A 47 -41.27 -11.79 -25.27
C VAL A 47 -42.32 -11.10 -24.41
N ALA A 48 -43.41 -11.80 -24.07
CA ALA A 48 -44.46 -11.24 -23.24
C ALA A 48 -43.99 -10.92 -21.80
N ALA A 49 -43.07 -11.69 -21.23
CA ALA A 49 -42.50 -11.43 -19.90
C ALA A 49 -41.75 -10.10 -19.85
N SER A 50 -41.14 -9.68 -20.96
CA SER A 50 -40.42 -8.40 -21.04
C SER A 50 -41.33 -7.15 -21.11
N GLN A 51 -42.63 -7.33 -21.32
CA GLN A 51 -43.60 -6.26 -21.60
C GLN A 51 -44.61 -6.03 -20.47
N VAL A 52 -44.49 -6.79 -19.38
CA VAL A 52 -45.48 -6.82 -18.30
C VAL A 52 -44.82 -6.52 -16.96
N PRO A 53 -45.61 -6.14 -15.93
CA PRO A 53 -45.10 -6.00 -14.56
C PRO A 53 -44.50 -7.30 -14.01
N GLU A 54 -43.65 -7.16 -12.99
CA GLU A 54 -42.85 -8.24 -12.41
C GLU A 54 -43.66 -9.49 -12.04
N GLU A 55 -44.78 -9.33 -11.33
CA GLU A 55 -45.63 -10.48 -10.93
C GLU A 55 -46.21 -11.24 -12.14
N ALA A 56 -46.52 -10.51 -13.22
CA ALA A 56 -47.02 -11.09 -14.45
C ALA A 56 -45.89 -11.70 -15.30
N ALA A 57 -44.68 -11.15 -15.22
CA ALA A 57 -43.48 -11.70 -15.84
C ALA A 57 -43.07 -13.01 -15.17
N GLU A 58 -43.15 -13.08 -13.84
CA GLU A 58 -42.85 -14.26 -13.03
C GLU A 58 -43.69 -15.48 -13.46
N LYS A 59 -45.00 -15.27 -13.66
CA LYS A 59 -45.92 -16.31 -14.14
C LYS A 59 -45.52 -16.85 -15.52
N ARG A 60 -44.98 -16.00 -16.40
CA ARG A 60 -44.51 -16.39 -17.74
C ARG A 60 -43.17 -17.12 -17.67
N TRP A 61 -42.25 -16.68 -16.82
CA TRP A 61 -41.00 -17.38 -16.58
C TRP A 61 -41.20 -18.77 -15.97
N LYS A 62 -42.17 -18.93 -15.06
CA LYS A 62 -42.59 -20.25 -14.57
C LYS A 62 -43.09 -21.16 -15.70
N ILE A 63 -43.80 -20.61 -16.70
CA ILE A 63 -44.19 -21.37 -17.90
C ILE A 63 -42.97 -21.78 -18.72
N VAL A 64 -42.03 -20.86 -18.95
CA VAL A 64 -40.78 -21.15 -19.68
C VAL A 64 -40.02 -22.30 -19.03
N ILE A 65 -39.83 -22.26 -17.70
CA ILE A 65 -39.11 -23.32 -16.97
C ILE A 65 -39.84 -24.66 -17.07
N MET A 66 -41.16 -24.67 -16.90
CA MET A 66 -41.97 -25.89 -17.02
C MET A 66 -41.82 -26.51 -18.40
N LEU A 67 -41.93 -25.71 -19.48
CA LEU A 67 -41.79 -26.20 -20.85
C LEU A 67 -40.36 -26.66 -21.16
N CYS A 68 -39.34 -25.98 -20.61
CA CYS A 68 -37.95 -26.43 -20.69
C CYS A 68 -37.66 -27.70 -19.88
N SER A 69 -38.48 -28.00 -18.87
CA SER A 69 -38.32 -29.17 -17.97
C SER A 69 -39.02 -30.44 -18.49
N LEU A 70 -39.61 -30.41 -19.69
CA LEU A 70 -40.34 -31.54 -20.26
C LEU A 70 -39.43 -32.76 -20.45
N LYS A 71 -39.88 -33.90 -19.91
CA LYS A 71 -39.11 -35.15 -19.90
C LYS A 71 -39.40 -36.08 -21.09
N LEU A 72 -40.43 -35.78 -21.88
CA LEU A 72 -40.85 -36.59 -23.03
C LEU A 72 -39.89 -36.35 -24.21
N LYS A 73 -39.14 -37.39 -24.63
CA LYS A 73 -38.05 -37.29 -25.61
C LYS A 73 -38.44 -36.61 -26.93
N ASP A 74 -39.66 -36.86 -27.42
CA ASP A 74 -40.17 -36.34 -28.70
C ASP A 74 -40.93 -35.00 -28.56
N HIS A 75 -41.03 -34.46 -27.34
CA HIS A 75 -41.74 -33.21 -27.03
C HIS A 75 -40.86 -32.25 -26.23
N GLN A 76 -39.55 -32.31 -26.44
CA GLN A 76 -38.63 -31.37 -25.81
C GLN A 76 -38.45 -30.15 -26.69
N PRO A 77 -38.28 -28.96 -26.07
CA PRO A 77 -37.88 -27.79 -26.83
C PRO A 77 -36.55 -28.00 -27.55
N SER A 78 -36.33 -27.28 -28.64
CA SER A 78 -35.04 -27.30 -29.33
C SER A 78 -33.92 -26.74 -28.45
N GLN A 79 -32.68 -27.15 -28.72
CA GLN A 79 -31.52 -26.60 -28.00
C GLN A 79 -31.44 -25.06 -28.15
N LYS A 80 -31.76 -24.56 -29.34
CA LYS A 80 -31.75 -23.14 -29.67
C LYS A 80 -32.70 -22.33 -28.79
N ILE A 81 -33.91 -22.83 -28.54
CA ILE A 81 -34.87 -22.10 -27.69
C ILE A 81 -34.48 -22.16 -26.22
N VAL A 82 -33.90 -23.27 -25.74
CA VAL A 82 -33.41 -23.39 -24.36
C VAL A 82 -32.27 -22.40 -24.11
N GLU A 83 -31.33 -22.29 -25.04
CA GLU A 83 -30.23 -21.31 -24.94
C GLU A 83 -30.75 -19.87 -25.00
N ARG A 84 -31.70 -19.57 -25.89
CA ARG A 84 -32.34 -18.25 -25.94
C ARG A 84 -33.12 -17.94 -24.66
N ALA A 85 -33.80 -18.92 -24.07
CA ALA A 85 -34.48 -18.77 -22.79
C ALA A 85 -33.48 -18.44 -21.67
N LEU A 86 -32.33 -19.13 -21.64
CA LEU A 86 -31.28 -18.87 -20.69
C LEU A 86 -30.69 -17.45 -20.84
N GLU A 87 -30.38 -17.03 -22.08
CA GLU A 87 -29.86 -15.68 -22.37
C GLU A 87 -30.84 -14.60 -21.89
N GLN A 88 -32.14 -14.77 -22.17
CA GLN A 88 -33.16 -13.81 -21.77
C GLN A 88 -33.41 -13.83 -20.25
N ALA A 89 -33.29 -14.99 -19.60
CA ALA A 89 -33.37 -15.09 -18.14
C ALA A 89 -32.19 -14.35 -17.49
N ALA A 90 -30.99 -14.48 -18.05
CA ALA A 90 -29.81 -13.75 -17.58
C ALA A 90 -30.00 -12.23 -17.74
N MET A 91 -30.51 -11.77 -18.89
CA MET A 91 -30.82 -10.35 -19.12
C MET A 91 -31.90 -9.82 -18.18
N SER A 92 -32.90 -10.63 -17.84
CA SER A 92 -33.94 -10.28 -16.86
C SER A 92 -33.35 -10.17 -15.45
N ALA A 93 -32.51 -11.12 -15.06
CA ALA A 93 -31.81 -11.11 -13.77
C ALA A 93 -30.92 -9.86 -13.63
N ALA A 94 -30.22 -9.46 -14.70
CA ALA A 94 -29.44 -8.22 -14.70
C ALA A 94 -30.25 -6.94 -14.35
N LYS A 95 -31.55 -6.94 -14.64
CA LYS A 95 -32.44 -5.78 -14.41
C LYS A 95 -33.17 -5.83 -13.07
N THR A 96 -33.44 -7.04 -12.57
CA THR A 96 -34.33 -7.28 -11.43
C THR A 96 -33.60 -7.85 -10.21
N ASP A 97 -32.33 -8.22 -10.38
CA ASP A 97 -31.52 -9.00 -9.43
C ASP A 97 -32.17 -10.35 -9.03
N ASN A 98 -33.15 -10.82 -9.81
CA ASN A 98 -33.78 -12.11 -9.61
C ASN A 98 -33.15 -13.20 -10.49
N TRP A 99 -32.29 -14.02 -9.88
CA TRP A 99 -31.55 -15.10 -10.53
C TRP A 99 -32.28 -16.45 -10.54
N GLU A 100 -33.46 -16.55 -9.92
CA GLU A 100 -34.20 -17.81 -9.75
C GLU A 100 -34.40 -18.55 -11.08
N PHE A 101 -34.83 -17.82 -12.11
CA PHE A 101 -35.12 -18.42 -13.40
C PHE A 101 -33.87 -18.84 -14.18
N PHE A 102 -32.80 -18.05 -14.07
CA PHE A 102 -31.51 -18.41 -14.65
C PHE A 102 -30.98 -19.70 -14.00
N ILE A 103 -30.98 -19.76 -12.66
CA ILE A 103 -30.54 -20.92 -11.89
C ILE A 103 -31.40 -22.15 -12.26
N ALA A 104 -32.72 -22.01 -12.31
CA ALA A 104 -33.63 -23.10 -12.69
C ALA A 104 -33.33 -23.66 -14.09
N LEU A 105 -33.11 -22.78 -15.09
CA LEU A 105 -32.79 -23.19 -16.46
C LEU A 105 -31.40 -23.84 -16.57
N THR A 106 -30.41 -23.37 -15.81
CA THR A 106 -29.09 -24.04 -15.77
C THR A 106 -29.15 -25.41 -15.11
N ASN A 107 -30.05 -25.61 -14.14
CA ASN A 107 -30.15 -26.82 -13.32
C ASN A 107 -31.16 -27.86 -13.82
N LEU A 108 -31.62 -27.74 -15.07
CA LEU A 108 -32.49 -28.74 -15.69
C LEU A 108 -31.88 -30.14 -15.57
N THR A 109 -32.70 -31.12 -15.17
CA THR A 109 -32.28 -32.52 -14.98
C THR A 109 -32.64 -33.37 -16.19
N ALA A 110 -31.80 -34.36 -16.50
CA ALA A 110 -32.11 -35.34 -17.54
C ALA A 110 -33.49 -36.00 -17.25
N PRO A 111 -34.30 -36.30 -18.29
CA PRO A 111 -33.97 -36.23 -19.71
C PRO A 111 -34.12 -34.85 -20.37
N ALA A 112 -34.52 -33.78 -19.67
CA ALA A 112 -34.68 -32.45 -20.26
C ALA A 112 -33.38 -31.93 -20.89
N ARG A 113 -33.50 -31.13 -21.97
CA ARG A 113 -32.33 -30.53 -22.64
C ARG A 113 -31.72 -29.46 -21.74
N LYS A 114 -30.43 -29.61 -21.44
CA LYS A 114 -29.67 -28.64 -20.65
C LYS A 114 -29.05 -27.58 -21.57
N PRO A 115 -28.91 -26.34 -21.12
CA PRO A 115 -28.09 -25.35 -21.82
C PRO A 115 -26.67 -25.87 -22.05
N SER A 116 -26.08 -25.57 -23.21
CA SER A 116 -24.70 -25.94 -23.51
C SER A 116 -23.71 -25.15 -22.65
N GLN A 117 -22.49 -25.67 -22.49
CA GLN A 117 -21.41 -24.93 -21.83
C GLN A 117 -21.10 -23.63 -22.59
N GLU A 118 -21.11 -23.71 -23.93
CA GLU A 118 -20.90 -22.55 -24.80
C GLU A 118 -21.92 -21.43 -24.54
N ALA A 119 -23.20 -21.77 -24.30
CA ALA A 119 -24.21 -20.77 -23.97
C ALA A 119 -23.92 -20.05 -22.65
N ILE A 120 -23.48 -20.77 -21.61
CA ILE A 120 -23.11 -20.18 -20.31
C ILE A 120 -21.88 -19.27 -20.46
N ASP A 121 -20.86 -19.74 -21.17
CA ASP A 121 -19.64 -18.98 -21.45
C ASP A 121 -19.95 -17.71 -22.27
N ARG A 122 -20.80 -17.83 -23.30
CA ARG A 122 -21.26 -16.72 -24.13
C ARG A 122 -22.03 -15.68 -23.32
N ILE A 123 -22.89 -16.10 -22.39
CA ILE A 123 -23.62 -15.19 -21.49
C ILE A 123 -22.64 -14.40 -20.62
N LEU A 124 -21.65 -15.05 -20.02
CA LEU A 124 -20.63 -14.39 -19.21
C LEU A 124 -19.81 -13.38 -20.04
N VAL A 125 -19.37 -13.75 -21.23
CA VAL A 125 -18.62 -12.83 -22.11
C VAL A 125 -19.48 -11.64 -22.55
N ASN A 126 -20.76 -11.88 -22.90
CA ASN A 126 -21.69 -10.81 -23.26
C ASN A 126 -21.99 -9.89 -22.07
N ALA A 127 -22.08 -10.45 -20.85
CA ALA A 127 -22.18 -9.69 -19.61
C ALA A 127 -20.97 -8.74 -19.46
N GLY A 128 -19.76 -9.27 -19.64
CA GLY A 128 -18.53 -8.47 -19.64
C GLY A 128 -18.54 -7.37 -20.70
N LEU A 129 -18.96 -7.67 -21.93
CA LEU A 129 -19.07 -6.69 -23.02
C LEU A 129 -20.17 -5.64 -22.80
N ALA A 130 -21.22 -5.95 -22.04
CA ALA A 130 -22.22 -4.97 -21.63
C ALA A 130 -21.68 -4.09 -20.48
N ALA A 131 -20.98 -4.71 -19.53
CA ALA A 131 -20.30 -4.03 -18.43
C ALA A 131 -19.23 -3.05 -18.94
N THR A 132 -18.54 -3.36 -20.04
CA THR A 132 -17.57 -2.42 -20.64
C THR A 132 -18.21 -1.12 -21.13
N LYS A 133 -19.48 -1.16 -21.56
CA LYS A 133 -20.21 0.01 -22.05
C LYS A 133 -20.88 0.81 -20.95
N THR A 134 -21.37 0.12 -19.92
CA THR A 134 -22.16 0.70 -18.82
C THR A 134 -21.34 0.98 -17.57
N ASN A 135 -20.12 0.44 -17.50
CA ASN A 135 -19.29 0.34 -16.30
C ASN A 135 -19.98 -0.33 -15.10
N ASN A 136 -21.06 -1.08 -15.33
CA ASN A 136 -21.74 -1.87 -14.31
C ASN A 136 -21.27 -3.32 -14.40
N TRP A 137 -20.45 -3.72 -13.42
CA TRP A 137 -19.87 -5.07 -13.33
C TRP A 137 -20.63 -5.99 -12.36
N ASP A 138 -21.69 -5.49 -11.70
CA ASP A 138 -22.41 -6.22 -10.67
C ASP A 138 -23.03 -7.50 -11.24
N PHE A 139 -23.57 -7.42 -12.46
CA PHE A 139 -24.12 -8.58 -13.17
C PHE A 139 -23.07 -9.66 -13.44
N VAL A 140 -21.84 -9.27 -13.78
CA VAL A 140 -20.72 -10.20 -14.03
C VAL A 140 -20.30 -10.88 -12.73
N LEU A 141 -20.17 -10.09 -11.65
CA LEU A 141 -19.77 -10.59 -10.34
C LEU A 141 -20.84 -11.51 -9.74
N ALA A 142 -22.12 -11.14 -9.87
CA ALA A 142 -23.24 -11.96 -9.44
C ALA A 142 -23.26 -13.30 -10.19
N LEU A 143 -23.11 -13.29 -11.52
CA LEU A 143 -23.07 -14.51 -12.34
C LEU A 143 -21.92 -15.45 -11.93
N LEU A 144 -20.73 -14.91 -11.67
CA LEU A 144 -19.57 -15.68 -11.21
C LEU A 144 -19.70 -16.16 -9.75
N GLY A 145 -20.49 -15.45 -8.94
CA GLY A 145 -20.77 -15.79 -7.54
C GLY A 145 -21.86 -16.86 -7.36
N LEU A 146 -22.56 -17.27 -8.42
CA LEU A 146 -23.62 -18.28 -8.32
C LEU A 146 -23.04 -19.67 -8.03
N THR A 147 -23.12 -20.10 -6.77
CA THR A 147 -22.59 -21.40 -6.31
C THR A 147 -23.50 -22.58 -6.64
N SER A 148 -24.78 -22.32 -6.96
CA SER A 148 -25.81 -23.33 -7.18
C SER A 148 -25.88 -23.86 -8.62
N LEU A 149 -25.00 -23.43 -9.52
CA LEU A 149 -25.04 -23.84 -10.93
C LEU A 149 -24.48 -25.25 -11.11
N THR A 150 -25.23 -26.11 -11.79
CA THR A 150 -24.73 -27.43 -12.23
C THR A 150 -23.64 -27.33 -13.31
N ARG A 151 -23.51 -26.16 -13.96
CA ARG A 151 -22.44 -25.82 -14.90
C ARG A 151 -21.94 -24.41 -14.61
N GLN A 152 -20.68 -24.31 -14.18
CA GLN A 152 -19.99 -23.04 -14.01
C GLN A 152 -19.45 -22.55 -15.37
N PRO A 153 -19.28 -21.23 -15.58
CA PRO A 153 -18.52 -20.73 -16.72
C PRO A 153 -17.14 -21.37 -16.76
N ASN A 154 -16.60 -21.58 -17.97
CA ASN A 154 -15.28 -22.17 -18.12
C ASN A 154 -14.16 -21.14 -17.87
N GLN A 155 -12.92 -21.62 -17.73
CA GLN A 155 -11.77 -20.78 -17.45
C GLN A 155 -11.48 -19.74 -18.55
N ILE A 156 -11.70 -20.10 -19.82
CA ILE A 156 -11.45 -19.21 -20.97
C ILE A 156 -12.40 -18.00 -20.92
N ALA A 157 -13.67 -18.22 -20.57
CA ALA A 157 -14.66 -17.17 -20.44
C ALA A 157 -14.33 -16.22 -19.27
N VAL A 158 -13.91 -16.77 -18.13
CA VAL A 158 -13.46 -15.99 -16.96
C VAL A 158 -12.24 -15.14 -17.28
N ASP A 159 -11.22 -15.73 -17.92
CA ASP A 159 -10.03 -15.00 -18.35
C ASP A 159 -10.39 -13.87 -19.32
N ARG A 160 -11.29 -14.14 -20.27
CA ARG A 160 -11.72 -13.14 -21.25
C ARG A 160 -12.43 -11.96 -20.60
N VAL A 161 -13.30 -12.22 -19.62
CA VAL A 161 -14.00 -11.16 -18.87
C VAL A 161 -13.01 -10.36 -18.02
N PHE A 162 -12.03 -11.01 -17.41
CA PHE A 162 -10.97 -10.34 -16.66
C PHE A 162 -10.12 -9.43 -17.57
N GLU A 163 -9.74 -9.90 -18.76
CA GLU A 163 -9.05 -9.08 -19.76
C GLU A 163 -9.89 -7.87 -20.18
N LEU A 164 -11.20 -8.04 -20.41
CA LEU A 164 -12.11 -6.93 -20.74
C LEU A 164 -12.17 -5.90 -19.60
N ALA A 165 -12.23 -6.36 -18.35
CA ALA A 165 -12.20 -5.48 -17.18
C ALA A 165 -10.90 -4.67 -17.13
N THR A 166 -9.75 -5.31 -17.38
CA THR A 166 -8.45 -4.65 -17.43
C THR A 166 -8.40 -3.60 -18.55
N VAL A 167 -8.84 -3.94 -19.77
CA VAL A 167 -8.85 -3.01 -20.90
C VAL A 167 -9.71 -1.78 -20.62
N ILE A 168 -10.88 -1.96 -20.01
CA ILE A 168 -11.76 -0.85 -19.63
C ILE A 168 -11.22 -0.04 -18.48
N ALA A 169 -10.58 -0.67 -17.50
CA ALA A 169 -9.92 0.05 -16.41
C ALA A 169 -8.81 0.98 -16.94
N LEU A 170 -8.09 0.56 -17.99
CA LEU A 170 -7.08 1.40 -18.66
C LEU A 170 -7.67 2.63 -19.37
N GLN A 171 -8.93 2.56 -19.81
CA GLN A 171 -9.63 3.64 -20.50
C GLN A 171 -10.33 4.58 -19.52
N THR A 172 -11.10 4.00 -18.59
CA THR A 172 -11.96 4.73 -17.64
C THR A 172 -11.23 5.18 -16.38
N LYS A 173 -10.01 4.68 -16.16
CA LYS A 173 -9.22 4.86 -14.93
C LYS A 173 -9.91 4.29 -13.67
N ASN A 174 -10.88 3.39 -13.85
CA ASN A 174 -11.60 2.70 -12.78
C ASN A 174 -11.17 1.23 -12.72
N TRP A 175 -10.46 0.86 -11.66
CA TRP A 175 -9.92 -0.49 -11.48
C TRP A 175 -10.74 -1.38 -10.55
N ASN A 176 -11.90 -0.90 -10.07
CA ASN A 176 -12.71 -1.62 -9.09
C ASN A 176 -13.17 -2.99 -9.61
N SER A 177 -13.49 -3.09 -10.90
CA SER A 177 -13.89 -4.35 -11.53
C SER A 177 -12.76 -5.37 -11.58
N VAL A 178 -11.55 -4.94 -11.95
CA VAL A 178 -10.34 -5.79 -11.95
C VAL A 178 -10.04 -6.27 -10.54
N ILE A 179 -10.14 -5.37 -9.55
CA ILE A 179 -9.95 -5.69 -8.13
C ILE A 179 -10.99 -6.72 -7.66
N ALA A 180 -12.27 -6.52 -7.98
CA ALA A 180 -13.34 -7.43 -7.60
C ALA A 180 -13.19 -8.82 -8.23
N LEU A 181 -12.90 -8.88 -9.53
CA LEU A 181 -12.69 -10.15 -10.24
C LEU A 181 -11.44 -10.90 -9.76
N ALA A 182 -10.37 -10.18 -9.39
CA ALA A 182 -9.18 -10.77 -8.78
C ALA A 182 -9.45 -11.36 -7.38
N ARG A 183 -10.46 -10.84 -6.67
CA ARG A 183 -10.82 -11.20 -5.29
C ARG A 183 -12.02 -12.13 -5.18
N LEU A 184 -12.47 -12.75 -6.27
CA LEU A 184 -13.56 -13.73 -6.23
C LEU A 184 -13.29 -14.79 -5.17
N ALA A 185 -14.31 -15.27 -4.46
CA ALA A 185 -14.15 -16.33 -3.46
C ALA A 185 -14.47 -17.69 -4.08
N ALA A 186 -13.79 -18.75 -3.63
CA ALA A 186 -14.18 -20.12 -3.95
C ALA A 186 -15.67 -20.33 -3.58
N PRO A 187 -16.47 -21.04 -4.40
CA PRO A 187 -16.08 -21.94 -5.49
C PRO A 187 -15.98 -21.29 -6.88
N ALA A 188 -16.07 -19.96 -6.99
CA ALA A 188 -15.96 -19.27 -8.28
C ALA A 188 -14.59 -19.55 -8.93
N LEU A 189 -14.56 -19.70 -10.26
CA LEU A 189 -13.30 -19.79 -10.98
C LEU A 189 -12.57 -18.45 -10.93
N HIS A 190 -11.31 -18.48 -10.53
CA HIS A 190 -10.43 -17.32 -10.56
C HIS A 190 -9.79 -17.17 -11.94
N PRO A 191 -9.44 -15.95 -12.37
CA PRO A 191 -8.62 -15.75 -13.56
C PRO A 191 -7.34 -16.59 -13.50
N THR A 192 -6.86 -17.08 -14.65
CA THR A 192 -5.62 -17.84 -14.70
C THR A 192 -4.43 -16.96 -14.35
N LYS A 193 -3.35 -17.59 -13.90
CA LYS A 193 -2.05 -16.94 -13.71
C LYS A 193 -1.61 -16.16 -14.95
N ARG A 194 -1.86 -16.68 -16.17
CA ARG A 194 -1.57 -16.00 -17.43
C ARG A 194 -2.34 -14.68 -17.57
N ALA A 195 -3.65 -14.70 -17.33
CA ALA A 195 -4.50 -13.50 -17.41
C ALA A 195 -4.13 -12.46 -16.35
N ILE A 196 -3.79 -12.92 -15.13
CA ILE A 196 -3.31 -12.08 -14.03
C ILE A 196 -1.99 -11.40 -14.38
N ASN A 197 -1.00 -12.16 -14.86
CA ASN A 197 0.29 -11.63 -15.27
C ASN A 197 0.14 -10.60 -16.40
N ALA A 198 -0.63 -10.90 -17.44
CA ALA A 198 -0.87 -9.98 -18.55
C ALA A 198 -1.51 -8.67 -18.08
N SER A 199 -2.46 -8.75 -17.13
CA SER A 199 -3.10 -7.56 -16.55
C SER A 199 -2.15 -6.74 -15.70
N LEU A 200 -1.28 -7.41 -14.91
CA LEU A 200 -0.25 -6.75 -14.11
C LEU A 200 0.78 -6.02 -15.00
N GLU A 201 1.24 -6.63 -16.09
CA GLU A 201 2.13 -5.99 -17.06
C GLU A 201 1.50 -4.75 -17.70
N LEU A 202 0.24 -4.85 -18.15
CA LEU A 202 -0.49 -3.72 -18.72
C LEU A 202 -0.68 -2.58 -17.72
N ALA A 203 -1.02 -2.91 -16.47
CA ALA A 203 -1.16 -1.93 -15.39
C ALA A 203 0.17 -1.21 -15.13
N LEU A 204 1.29 -1.94 -15.03
CA LEU A 204 2.62 -1.36 -14.83
C LEU A 204 3.00 -0.41 -15.98
N LEU A 205 2.82 -0.84 -17.23
CA LEU A 205 3.09 -0.01 -18.40
C LEU A 205 2.26 1.27 -18.41
N ARG A 206 0.98 1.18 -18.01
CA ARG A 206 0.08 2.33 -17.98
C ARG A 206 0.42 3.31 -16.86
N MET A 207 0.74 2.82 -15.67
CA MET A 207 1.19 3.64 -14.55
C MET A 207 2.42 4.46 -14.94
N ILE A 208 3.44 3.81 -15.51
CA ILE A 208 4.66 4.48 -15.99
C ILE A 208 4.32 5.56 -17.03
N ARG A 209 3.37 5.29 -17.92
CA ARG A 209 2.92 6.28 -18.91
C ARG A 209 2.24 7.48 -18.24
N TYR A 210 1.35 7.28 -17.28
CA TYR A 210 0.70 8.39 -16.57
C TYR A 210 1.72 9.25 -15.81
N GLU A 211 2.69 8.64 -15.14
CA GLU A 211 3.79 9.36 -14.47
C GLU A 211 4.61 10.21 -15.45
N ARG A 212 4.92 9.70 -16.66
CA ARG A 212 5.63 10.46 -17.69
C ARG A 212 4.86 11.68 -18.21
N HIS A 213 3.52 11.65 -18.15
CA HIS A 213 2.66 12.75 -18.57
C HIS A 213 2.25 13.66 -17.40
N GLY A 214 2.74 13.40 -16.17
CA GLY A 214 2.35 14.18 -14.99
C GLY A 214 0.94 13.91 -14.46
N ASP A 215 0.25 12.86 -14.93
CA ASP A 215 -1.09 12.48 -14.46
C ASP A 215 -1.00 11.62 -13.18
N ILE A 216 -0.60 12.26 -12.06
CA ILE A 216 -0.33 11.59 -10.77
C ILE A 216 -1.61 10.93 -10.21
N GLY A 217 -2.77 11.58 -10.38
CA GLY A 217 -4.05 11.04 -9.90
C GLY A 217 -4.41 9.71 -10.56
N SER A 218 -4.23 9.61 -11.87
CA SER A 218 -4.51 8.35 -12.59
C SER A 218 -3.45 7.29 -12.33
N SER A 219 -2.18 7.68 -12.22
CA SER A 219 -1.11 6.79 -11.80
C SER A 219 -1.40 6.14 -10.44
N SER A 220 -1.90 6.93 -9.48
CA SER A 220 -2.23 6.45 -8.14
C SER A 220 -3.37 5.42 -8.14
N LYS A 221 -4.39 5.60 -8.97
CA LYS A 221 -5.46 4.60 -9.14
C LYS A 221 -4.95 3.27 -9.72
N VAL A 222 -4.02 3.34 -10.68
CA VAL A 222 -3.39 2.13 -11.24
C VAL A 222 -2.49 1.46 -10.21
N CYS A 223 -1.80 2.23 -9.36
CA CYS A 223 -0.98 1.73 -8.26
C CYS A 223 -1.78 0.85 -7.28
N GLU A 224 -2.98 1.28 -6.89
CA GLU A 224 -3.87 0.49 -6.02
C GLU A 224 -4.32 -0.83 -6.65
N ALA A 225 -4.56 -0.82 -7.96
CA ALA A 225 -4.85 -2.03 -8.71
C ALA A 225 -3.66 -2.99 -8.73
N ILE A 226 -2.45 -2.48 -8.99
CA ILE A 226 -1.20 -3.26 -8.97
C ILE A 226 -1.01 -3.88 -7.59
N LYS A 227 -1.10 -3.09 -6.51
CA LYS A 227 -1.00 -3.57 -5.12
C LYS A 227 -2.01 -4.67 -4.82
N THR A 228 -3.23 -4.52 -5.30
CA THR A 228 -4.26 -5.54 -5.12
C THR A 228 -3.91 -6.83 -5.85
N ILE A 229 -3.47 -6.75 -7.11
CA ILE A 229 -3.10 -7.91 -7.92
C ILE A 229 -1.91 -8.68 -7.31
N ILE A 230 -0.87 -7.97 -6.84
CA ILE A 230 0.28 -8.62 -6.20
C ILE A 230 -0.04 -9.21 -4.82
N SER A 231 -1.12 -8.74 -4.17
CA SER A 231 -1.56 -9.21 -2.84
C SER A 231 -2.53 -10.39 -2.89
N ILE A 232 -2.88 -10.89 -4.08
CA ILE A 232 -3.71 -12.09 -4.24
C ILE A 232 -3.04 -13.27 -3.53
N LYS A 233 -3.80 -14.00 -2.70
CA LYS A 233 -3.32 -15.17 -1.95
C LYS A 233 -4.02 -16.45 -2.42
N PRO A 234 -3.41 -17.64 -2.23
CA PRO A 234 -4.08 -18.92 -2.45
C PRO A 234 -5.40 -19.02 -1.66
N PRO A 235 -6.43 -19.71 -2.18
CA PRO A 235 -6.40 -20.66 -3.29
C PRO A 235 -6.46 -20.03 -4.70
N ALA A 236 -6.57 -18.70 -4.81
CA ALA A 236 -6.53 -18.00 -6.08
C ALA A 236 -5.18 -18.16 -6.79
N ASN A 237 -5.17 -18.02 -8.11
CA ASN A 237 -3.94 -18.01 -8.90
C ASN A 237 -3.11 -16.77 -8.55
N VAL A 238 -1.90 -16.97 -8.04
CA VAL A 238 -0.98 -15.86 -7.72
C VAL A 238 -0.15 -15.48 -8.94
N PRO A 239 0.21 -14.18 -9.11
CA PRO A 239 1.10 -13.76 -10.19
C PRO A 239 2.50 -14.39 -10.07
N ASP A 240 3.27 -14.35 -11.17
CA ASP A 240 4.67 -14.80 -11.16
C ASP A 240 5.53 -14.01 -10.18
N LYS A 241 6.36 -14.71 -9.39
CA LYS A 241 7.24 -14.09 -8.39
C LYS A 241 8.15 -13.03 -9.03
N GLU A 242 8.78 -13.34 -10.15
CA GLU A 242 9.65 -12.39 -10.87
C GLU A 242 8.89 -11.11 -11.28
N LEU A 243 7.65 -11.27 -11.73
CA LEU A 243 6.81 -10.14 -12.11
C LEU A 243 6.35 -9.33 -10.89
N VAL A 244 6.05 -9.99 -9.76
CA VAL A 244 5.77 -9.34 -8.47
C VAL A 244 6.98 -8.55 -8.00
N ASP A 245 8.18 -9.15 -8.01
CA ASP A 245 9.42 -8.48 -7.60
C ASP A 245 9.72 -7.26 -8.49
N LYS A 246 9.50 -7.39 -9.81
CA LYS A 246 9.58 -6.27 -10.76
C LYS A 246 8.56 -5.18 -10.46
N ALA A 247 7.31 -5.54 -10.17
CA ALA A 247 6.25 -4.60 -9.81
C ALA A 247 6.61 -3.84 -8.52
N LEU A 248 7.02 -4.55 -7.48
CA LEU A 248 7.46 -3.99 -6.20
C LEU A 248 8.63 -3.02 -6.37
N ASN A 249 9.63 -3.36 -7.18
CA ASN A 249 10.75 -2.46 -7.48
C ASN A 249 10.29 -1.17 -8.19
N ILE A 250 9.36 -1.27 -9.15
CA ILE A 250 8.81 -0.10 -9.83
C ILE A 250 8.00 0.77 -8.86
N LEU A 251 7.18 0.16 -8.00
CA LEU A 251 6.42 0.86 -6.97
C LEU A 251 7.35 1.55 -5.97
N GLN A 252 8.42 0.90 -5.51
CA GLN A 252 9.42 1.50 -4.63
C GLN A 252 10.10 2.71 -5.29
N LYS A 253 10.53 2.59 -6.55
CA LYS A 253 11.13 3.73 -7.29
C LYS A 253 10.17 4.90 -7.42
N ARG A 254 8.88 4.63 -7.61
CA ARG A 254 7.84 5.67 -7.64
C ARG A 254 7.70 6.35 -6.28
N THR A 255 7.60 5.57 -5.21
CA THR A 255 7.53 6.07 -3.83
C THR A 255 8.74 6.94 -3.50
N ASP A 256 9.95 6.44 -3.76
CA ASP A 256 11.20 7.17 -3.57
C ASP A 256 11.21 8.49 -4.34
N LYS A 257 10.78 8.49 -5.61
CA LYS A 257 10.75 9.70 -6.44
C LYS A 257 9.82 10.76 -5.86
N HIS A 258 8.59 10.39 -5.50
CA HIS A 258 7.62 11.34 -4.95
C HIS A 258 8.07 11.86 -3.58
N PHE A 259 8.56 10.97 -2.72
CA PHE A 259 9.13 11.33 -1.42
C PHE A 259 10.28 12.35 -1.54
N ILE A 260 11.21 12.10 -2.47
CA ILE A 260 12.35 13.01 -2.73
C ILE A 260 11.86 14.36 -3.28
N LEU A 261 10.88 14.38 -4.18
CA LEU A 261 10.33 15.62 -4.73
C LEU A 261 9.63 16.45 -3.65
N SER A 262 8.80 15.84 -2.82
CA SER A 262 8.16 16.55 -1.70
C SER A 262 9.20 17.11 -0.72
N ALA A 263 10.27 16.37 -0.43
CA ALA A 263 11.38 16.88 0.38
C ALA A 263 12.11 18.05 -0.29
N GLN A 264 12.35 17.97 -1.60
CA GLN A 264 12.99 19.04 -2.37
C GLN A 264 12.14 20.33 -2.37
N TYR A 265 10.81 20.22 -2.44
CA TYR A 265 9.89 21.36 -2.39
C TYR A 265 9.56 21.83 -0.97
N GLY A 266 10.11 21.17 0.06
CA GLY A 266 9.87 21.53 1.47
C GLY A 266 8.48 21.17 1.98
N GLU A 267 7.79 20.22 1.33
CA GLU A 267 6.46 19.73 1.72
C GLU A 267 6.56 18.74 2.91
N TRP A 268 7.15 19.18 4.03
CA TRP A 268 7.56 18.30 5.12
C TRP A 268 6.40 17.52 5.77
N GLU A 269 5.19 18.08 5.80
CA GLU A 269 4.00 17.34 6.25
C GLU A 269 3.73 16.12 5.36
N GLN A 270 3.81 16.28 4.04
CA GLN A 270 3.65 15.17 3.09
C GLN A 270 4.79 14.15 3.26
N VAL A 271 6.03 14.60 3.42
CA VAL A 271 7.20 13.73 3.66
C VAL A 271 7.00 12.88 4.92
N LEU A 272 6.55 13.49 6.03
CA LEU A 272 6.30 12.78 7.28
C LEU A 272 5.12 11.79 7.17
N ASN A 273 4.08 12.14 6.38
CA ASN A 273 2.95 11.26 6.13
C ASN A 273 3.33 9.91 5.49
N TYR A 274 4.47 9.79 4.79
CA TYR A 274 4.97 8.50 4.28
C TYR A 274 5.31 7.49 5.39
N PHE A 275 5.58 7.95 6.62
CA PHE A 275 5.91 7.09 7.76
C PHE A 275 4.72 6.84 8.69
N ILE A 276 3.73 7.75 8.66
CA ILE A 276 2.53 7.69 9.50
C ILE A 276 1.41 6.93 8.79
N GLN A 277 1.23 7.15 7.48
CA GLN A 277 0.15 6.56 6.70
C GLN A 277 0.66 5.36 5.88
N ASP A 278 -0.01 4.21 5.99
CA ASP A 278 0.34 2.97 5.27
C ASP A 278 0.00 3.00 3.76
N GLN A 279 -0.23 4.18 3.20
CA GLN A 279 -0.79 4.33 1.85
C GLN A 279 0.25 4.20 0.73
N TRP A 280 1.53 4.49 0.97
CA TRP A 280 2.51 4.68 -0.11
C TRP A 280 3.72 3.75 -0.05
N GLY A 281 3.77 2.84 0.92
CA GLY A 281 4.97 2.06 1.22
C GLY A 281 6.07 2.96 1.81
N LYS A 282 7.00 2.36 2.55
CA LYS A 282 8.09 3.11 3.17
C LYS A 282 9.14 3.51 2.11
N PRO A 283 9.68 4.73 2.16
CA PRO A 283 10.77 5.14 1.26
C PRO A 283 12.03 4.31 1.54
N SER A 284 12.88 4.15 0.52
CA SER A 284 14.16 3.46 0.67
C SER A 284 15.19 4.30 1.43
N GLN A 285 16.24 3.64 1.94
CA GLN A 285 17.39 4.31 2.56
C GLN A 285 17.97 5.42 1.66
N LYS A 286 18.07 5.15 0.35
CA LYS A 286 18.58 6.12 -0.61
C LYS A 286 17.69 7.36 -0.64
N ALA A 287 16.37 7.17 -0.68
CA ALA A 287 15.42 8.28 -0.69
C ALA A 287 15.45 9.07 0.63
N MET A 288 15.56 8.37 1.77
CA MET A 288 15.74 9.01 3.07
C MET A 288 17.01 9.88 3.12
N ASN A 289 18.15 9.37 2.67
CA ASN A 289 19.41 10.11 2.61
C ASN A 289 19.29 11.42 1.81
N TRP A 290 18.54 11.39 0.69
CA TRP A 290 18.24 12.59 -0.10
C TRP A 290 17.35 13.57 0.66
N ALA A 291 16.28 13.11 1.29
CA ALA A 291 15.39 13.97 2.08
C ALA A 291 16.14 14.66 3.23
N LEU A 292 16.98 13.92 3.96
CA LEU A 292 17.85 14.48 5.01
C LEU A 292 18.80 15.56 4.46
N THR A 293 19.34 15.35 3.25
CA THR A 293 20.17 16.37 2.58
C THR A 293 19.37 17.64 2.25
N TYR A 294 18.13 17.49 1.76
CA TYR A 294 17.25 18.63 1.48
C TYR A 294 16.85 19.38 2.76
N THR A 295 16.58 18.68 3.86
CA THR A 295 16.27 19.33 5.14
C THR A 295 17.43 20.20 5.68
N LEU A 296 18.69 19.90 5.35
CA LEU A 296 19.83 20.72 5.77
C LEU A 296 20.16 21.88 4.84
N THR A 297 19.80 21.76 3.56
CA THR A 297 20.16 22.75 2.54
C THR A 297 19.03 23.73 2.22
N ALA A 298 17.81 23.47 2.67
CA ALA A 298 16.69 24.38 2.51
C ALA A 298 16.89 25.70 3.28
N THR A 299 16.53 26.83 2.68
CA THR A 299 16.75 28.18 3.22
C THR A 299 15.64 28.70 4.15
N VAL A 300 14.56 27.92 4.35
CA VAL A 300 13.34 28.37 5.04
C VAL A 300 13.36 27.96 6.52
N GLY A 301 13.48 28.94 7.43
CA GLY A 301 13.24 28.79 8.88
C GLY A 301 14.18 27.82 9.61
N GLU A 302 15.25 28.35 10.21
CA GLU A 302 16.34 27.58 10.83
C GLU A 302 15.85 26.56 11.89
N ASN A 303 14.92 26.95 12.76
CA ASN A 303 14.47 26.09 13.87
C ASN A 303 13.50 24.97 13.45
N ALA A 304 12.68 25.21 12.41
CA ALA A 304 11.70 24.21 11.97
C ALA A 304 12.39 23.00 11.31
N GLN A 305 13.48 23.25 10.58
CA GLN A 305 14.21 22.20 9.86
C GLN A 305 14.99 21.25 10.77
N GLY A 306 15.53 21.74 11.89
CA GLY A 306 16.18 20.88 12.88
C GLY A 306 15.22 19.83 13.45
N ASN A 307 13.98 20.24 13.73
CA ASN A 307 12.92 19.34 14.20
C ASN A 307 12.51 18.32 13.14
N VAL A 308 12.37 18.73 11.87
CA VAL A 308 12.07 17.81 10.77
C VAL A 308 13.22 16.82 10.55
N PHE A 309 14.47 17.28 10.56
CA PHE A 309 15.64 16.41 10.44
C PHE A 309 15.65 15.35 11.55
N LYS A 310 15.45 15.79 12.81
CA LYS A 310 15.36 14.89 13.97
C LYS A 310 14.23 13.88 13.82
N ALA A 311 13.05 14.31 13.37
CA ALA A 311 11.91 13.44 13.12
C ALA A 311 12.23 12.39 12.04
N LEU A 312 12.81 12.80 10.90
CA LEU A 312 13.20 11.88 9.84
C LEU A 312 14.24 10.85 10.31
N CYS A 313 15.28 11.29 11.03
CA CYS A 313 16.26 10.38 11.62
C CYS A 313 15.64 9.38 12.59
N SER A 314 14.59 9.78 13.33
CA SER A 314 13.89 8.85 14.23
C SER A 314 13.11 7.75 13.49
N PHE A 315 12.73 7.98 12.23
CA PHE A 315 12.11 6.96 11.39
C PHE A 315 13.15 6.08 10.70
N MET A 316 14.23 6.68 10.20
CA MET A 316 15.32 5.99 9.51
C MET A 316 16.57 6.86 9.55
N GLU A 317 17.59 6.37 10.26
CA GLU A 317 18.90 7.02 10.32
C GLU A 317 19.57 7.06 8.93
N PRO A 318 20.40 8.08 8.62
CA PRO A 318 21.20 8.06 7.41
C PRO A 318 22.24 6.93 7.44
N ASP A 319 22.61 6.39 6.27
CA ASP A 319 23.75 5.48 6.23
C ASP A 319 25.07 6.19 6.61
N LYS A 320 26.07 5.44 7.03
CA LYS A 320 27.37 5.96 7.51
C LYS A 320 28.02 7.01 6.59
N ARG A 321 27.96 6.78 5.28
CA ARG A 321 28.56 7.72 4.31
C ARG A 321 27.75 9.01 4.24
N THR A 322 26.43 8.89 4.23
CA THR A 322 25.50 10.03 4.22
C THR A 322 25.61 10.81 5.52
N ALA A 323 25.63 10.16 6.69
CA ALA A 323 25.85 10.79 7.99
C ALA A 323 27.13 11.63 8.00
N GLY A 324 28.24 11.07 7.49
CA GLY A 324 29.50 11.79 7.34
C GLY A 324 29.39 13.04 6.46
N ASN A 325 28.70 12.95 5.31
CA ASN A 325 28.50 14.10 4.43
C ASN A 325 27.58 15.17 5.06
N LEU A 326 26.48 14.75 5.68
CA LEU A 326 25.55 15.63 6.39
C LEU A 326 26.26 16.36 7.53
N LEU A 327 27.20 15.70 8.22
CA LEU A 327 28.01 16.30 9.28
C LEU A 327 28.85 17.46 8.75
N LEU A 328 29.48 17.30 7.57
CA LEU A 328 30.25 18.39 6.95
C LEU A 328 29.36 19.60 6.62
N VAL A 329 28.13 19.35 6.14
CA VAL A 329 27.17 20.42 5.81
C VAL A 329 26.69 21.13 7.07
N ALA A 330 26.31 20.38 8.11
CA ALA A 330 25.87 20.91 9.39
C ALA A 330 26.98 21.74 10.06
N ALA A 331 28.22 21.25 10.01
CA ALA A 331 29.39 21.95 10.56
C ALA A 331 29.69 23.26 9.83
N ARG A 332 29.49 23.32 8.51
CA ARG A 332 29.64 24.55 7.73
C ARG A 332 28.53 25.57 8.01
N THR A 333 27.30 25.08 8.15
CA THR A 333 26.10 25.92 8.27
C THR A 333 25.77 26.34 9.69
N GLY A 334 26.51 25.87 10.69
CA GLY A 334 26.32 26.28 12.08
C GLY A 334 25.20 25.54 12.81
N ARG A 335 24.77 24.36 12.31
CA ARG A 335 23.66 23.59 12.90
C ARG A 335 24.13 22.61 13.97
N ILE A 336 24.35 23.10 15.19
CA ILE A 336 24.91 22.30 16.30
C ILE A 336 24.03 21.11 16.69
N GLU A 337 22.71 21.25 16.69
CA GLU A 337 21.78 20.18 17.09
C GLU A 337 21.85 18.99 16.12
N VAL A 338 22.05 19.28 14.83
CA VAL A 338 22.24 18.25 13.79
C VAL A 338 23.60 17.58 13.95
N VAL A 339 24.66 18.35 14.25
CA VAL A 339 25.99 17.80 14.51
C VAL A 339 25.94 16.82 15.69
N GLN A 340 25.32 17.23 16.80
CA GLN A 340 25.13 16.41 17.99
C GLN A 340 24.39 15.12 17.66
N LEU A 341 23.24 15.24 16.98
CA LEU A 341 22.46 14.08 16.56
C LEU A 341 23.26 13.12 15.68
N LEU A 342 23.98 13.63 14.68
CA LEU A 342 24.77 12.81 13.76
C LEU A 342 25.93 12.09 14.47
N CYS A 343 26.56 12.71 15.46
CA CYS A 343 27.60 12.09 16.28
C CYS A 343 27.05 11.02 17.25
N ASN A 344 25.74 11.04 17.51
CA ASN A 344 25.06 10.14 18.44
C ASN A 344 24.15 9.10 17.76
N LEU A 345 24.28 8.90 16.44
CA LEU A 345 23.63 7.80 15.72
C LEU A 345 24.13 6.44 16.19
N ASP A 346 23.40 5.38 15.84
CA ASP A 346 23.83 4.01 16.08
C ASP A 346 25.21 3.73 15.46
N GLU A 347 25.99 2.84 16.09
CA GLU A 347 27.39 2.53 15.70
C GLU A 347 27.56 2.16 14.22
N GLN A 348 26.54 1.56 13.60
CA GLN A 348 26.57 1.21 12.18
C GLN A 348 26.46 2.43 11.24
N ASN A 349 25.83 3.50 11.71
CA ASN A 349 25.51 4.72 10.95
C ASN A 349 26.35 5.93 11.39
N LYS A 350 26.99 5.86 12.57
CA LYS A 350 27.82 6.94 13.11
C LYS A 350 28.97 7.33 12.16
N PRO A 351 29.20 8.63 11.93
CA PRO A 351 30.31 9.11 11.11
C PRO A 351 31.67 8.59 11.59
N SER A 352 32.54 8.22 10.66
CA SER A 352 33.92 7.86 11.02
C SER A 352 34.70 9.06 11.52
N LEU A 353 35.72 8.79 12.33
CA LEU A 353 36.67 9.80 12.81
C LEU A 353 37.22 10.71 11.71
N SER A 354 37.47 10.18 10.51
CA SER A 354 37.91 10.98 9.35
C SER A 354 36.89 12.07 8.97
N PHE A 355 35.59 11.76 8.96
CA PHE A 355 34.55 12.76 8.71
C PHE A 355 34.50 13.80 9.83
N ILE A 356 34.69 13.39 11.08
CA ILE A 356 34.66 14.30 12.24
C ILE A 356 35.86 15.27 12.20
N LYS A 357 37.06 14.79 11.88
CA LYS A 357 38.24 15.65 11.67
C LYS A 357 38.03 16.66 10.55
N ASN A 358 37.41 16.24 9.44
CA ASN A 358 37.08 17.15 8.34
C ASN A 358 35.99 18.16 8.73
N ALA A 359 34.96 17.72 9.46
CA ALA A 359 33.90 18.59 9.97
C ALA A 359 34.47 19.64 10.93
N LEU A 360 35.41 19.28 11.79
CA LEU A 360 36.10 20.19 12.71
C LEU A 360 36.82 21.29 11.93
N GLN A 361 37.62 20.92 10.93
CA GLN A 361 38.31 21.90 10.08
C GLN A 361 37.31 22.84 9.40
N ILE A 362 36.23 22.30 8.83
CA ILE A 362 35.18 23.10 8.19
C ILE A 362 34.52 24.07 9.18
N ALA A 363 34.18 23.62 10.39
CA ALA A 363 33.59 24.46 11.42
C ALA A 363 34.53 25.59 11.85
N GLN A 364 35.84 25.29 11.99
CA GLN A 364 36.86 26.29 12.28
C GLN A 364 36.96 27.34 11.17
N TYR A 365 37.02 26.92 9.90
CA TYR A 365 37.06 27.84 8.76
C TYR A 365 35.79 28.67 8.62
N ALA A 366 34.62 28.11 8.94
CA ALA A 366 33.34 28.81 8.89
C ALA A 366 33.09 29.73 10.10
N GLY A 367 33.95 29.70 11.13
CA GLY A 367 33.77 30.48 12.37
C GLY A 367 32.75 29.88 13.35
N ASN A 368 32.33 28.63 13.16
CA ASN A 368 31.37 27.94 14.03
C ASN A 368 32.09 27.34 15.25
N HIS A 369 32.58 28.20 16.14
CA HIS A 369 33.44 27.83 17.28
C HIS A 369 32.82 26.83 18.26
N GLU A 370 31.50 26.90 18.46
CA GLU A 370 30.76 25.96 19.31
C GLU A 370 30.79 24.53 18.73
N ILE A 371 30.52 24.39 17.43
CA ILE A 371 30.63 23.12 16.72
C ILE A 371 32.07 22.62 16.71
N ALA A 372 33.04 23.50 16.47
CA ALA A 372 34.45 23.12 16.50
C ALA A 372 34.83 22.56 17.88
N SER A 373 34.37 23.18 18.96
CA SER A 373 34.62 22.68 20.33
C SER A 373 33.98 21.32 20.56
N TYR A 374 32.71 21.15 20.16
CA TYR A 374 32.00 19.87 20.25
C TYR A 374 32.73 18.75 19.49
N LEU A 375 33.13 19.01 18.24
CA LEU A 375 33.81 18.00 17.41
C LEU A 375 35.21 17.66 17.93
N SER A 376 35.92 18.60 18.55
CA SER A 376 37.18 18.30 19.25
C SER A 376 36.97 17.32 20.40
N TYR A 377 35.89 17.47 21.16
CA TYR A 377 35.53 16.53 22.23
C TYR A 377 35.10 15.17 21.69
N GLU A 378 34.34 15.14 20.59
CA GLU A 378 33.98 13.89 19.92
C GLU A 378 35.21 13.14 19.39
N ILE A 379 36.24 13.84 18.89
CA ILE A 379 37.50 13.22 18.48
C ILE A 379 38.19 12.54 19.67
N MET A 380 38.23 13.18 20.84
CA MET A 380 38.82 12.61 22.05
C MET A 380 38.05 11.35 22.48
N HIS A 381 36.72 11.46 22.56
CA HIS A 381 35.83 10.35 22.89
C HIS A 381 36.04 9.14 21.97
N GLN A 382 36.08 9.34 20.65
CA GLN A 382 36.29 8.24 19.70
C GLN A 382 37.74 7.72 19.66
N HIS A 383 38.75 8.57 19.88
CA HIS A 383 40.13 8.11 19.88
C HIS A 383 40.47 7.23 21.07
N HIS A 384 39.81 7.46 22.22
CA HIS A 384 40.18 6.79 23.46
C HIS A 384 39.29 5.56 23.73
N LEU A 385 38.26 5.32 22.90
CA LEU A 385 37.25 4.26 23.11
C LEU A 385 36.71 4.27 24.55
N GLU A 386 36.68 5.47 25.17
CA GLU A 386 36.31 5.66 26.56
C GLU A 386 34.79 5.59 26.64
N HIS A 387 34.26 4.36 26.67
CA HIS A 387 32.88 4.09 27.06
C HIS A 387 32.64 4.38 28.55
N ASP A 388 33.71 4.61 29.31
CA ASP A 388 33.66 5.00 30.72
C ASP A 388 33.45 6.52 30.86
N PRO A 389 32.31 6.96 31.41
CA PRO A 389 32.00 8.37 31.62
C PRO A 389 33.01 9.11 32.49
N LEU A 390 33.66 8.44 33.46
CA LEU A 390 34.63 9.09 34.34
C LEU A 390 35.94 9.41 33.60
N ALA A 391 36.45 8.46 32.81
CA ALA A 391 37.62 8.67 31.97
C ALA A 391 37.38 9.80 30.96
N LEU A 392 36.23 9.80 30.29
CA LEU A 392 35.84 10.86 29.36
C LEU A 392 35.81 12.23 30.06
N THR A 393 35.16 12.32 31.22
CA THR A 393 35.10 13.55 32.04
C THR A 393 36.51 14.03 32.41
N LYS A 394 37.39 13.12 32.83
CA LYS A 394 38.78 13.44 33.18
C LYS A 394 39.55 13.99 31.99
N THR A 395 39.44 13.35 30.83
CA THR A 395 40.12 13.72 29.58
C THR A 395 39.69 15.12 29.13
N LEU A 396 38.38 15.36 29.05
CA LEU A 396 37.82 16.64 28.60
C LEU A 396 38.15 17.81 29.54
N LEU A 397 38.04 17.61 30.86
CA LEU A 397 38.38 18.65 31.83
C LEU A 397 39.89 18.93 31.88
N THR A 398 40.73 17.92 31.63
CA THR A 398 42.18 18.12 31.50
C THR A 398 42.49 18.98 30.28
N ASP A 399 41.94 18.62 29.11
CA ASP A 399 42.10 19.40 27.87
C ASP A 399 41.62 20.85 28.03
N TYR A 400 40.47 21.05 28.67
CA TYR A 400 39.95 22.38 28.98
C TYR A 400 40.92 23.19 29.85
N CYS A 401 41.47 22.59 30.91
CA CYS A 401 42.40 23.27 31.81
C CYS A 401 43.72 23.65 31.13
N ASP A 402 44.21 22.81 30.23
CA ASP A 402 45.50 23.00 29.56
C ASP A 402 45.43 24.12 28.50
N HIS A 403 44.30 24.22 27.80
CA HIS A 403 44.09 25.21 26.73
C HIS A 403 43.49 26.55 27.17
N HIS A 404 43.21 26.76 28.47
CA HIS A 404 42.66 28.03 29.02
C HIS A 404 43.75 28.93 29.63
N THR A 405 44.99 28.81 29.17
CA THR A 405 46.20 29.44 29.74
C THR A 405 46.43 30.90 29.33
N THR A 406 45.55 31.52 28.54
CA THR A 406 45.81 32.83 27.92
C THR A 406 45.40 34.06 28.74
N MET A 407 44.74 33.92 29.89
CA MET A 407 44.47 35.04 30.82
C MET A 407 45.00 34.73 32.23
N SER A 408 45.62 35.74 32.86
CA SER A 408 46.35 35.62 34.13
C SER A 408 45.63 34.74 35.16
N HIS A 409 46.22 33.59 35.47
CA HIS A 409 45.72 32.54 36.36
C HIS A 409 45.27 33.01 37.77
N LEU A 410 45.65 34.21 38.17
CA LEU A 410 45.33 34.79 39.48
C LEU A 410 43.85 35.16 39.63
N PHE A 411 43.16 35.56 38.55
CA PHE A 411 41.81 36.13 38.62
C PHE A 411 40.70 35.26 38.01
N ASN A 412 41.03 34.12 37.38
CA ASN A 412 40.02 33.23 36.81
C ASN A 412 39.48 32.26 37.89
N THR A 413 38.47 32.71 38.62
CA THR A 413 37.77 31.94 39.65
C THR A 413 37.14 30.66 39.11
N GLN A 414 36.73 30.65 37.83
CA GLN A 414 36.14 29.47 37.18
C GLN A 414 37.17 28.39 36.94
N LEU A 415 38.34 28.73 36.39
CA LEU A 415 39.41 27.76 36.16
C LEU A 415 39.86 27.09 37.47
N LYS A 416 39.88 27.83 38.59
CA LYS A 416 40.16 27.26 39.92
C LYS A 416 39.11 26.21 40.31
N GLN A 417 37.83 26.51 40.13
CA GLN A 417 36.74 25.57 40.41
C GLN A 417 36.81 24.32 39.52
N VAL A 418 37.05 24.47 38.22
CA VAL A 418 37.23 23.33 37.29
C VAL A 418 38.40 22.44 37.73
N LYS A 419 39.54 23.02 38.13
CA LYS A 419 40.70 22.25 38.64
C LYS A 419 40.37 21.48 39.91
N THR A 420 39.56 22.03 40.82
CA THR A 420 39.09 21.33 42.02
C THR A 420 38.21 20.13 41.67
N ILE A 421 37.30 20.29 40.70
CA ILE A 421 36.43 19.22 40.21
C ILE A 421 37.28 18.12 39.54
N LEU A 422 38.21 18.51 38.65
CA LEU A 422 39.15 17.61 37.98
C LEU A 422 40.02 16.82 38.99
N ALA A 423 40.46 17.44 40.09
CA ALA A 423 41.22 16.73 41.13
C ALA A 423 40.37 15.65 41.84
N THR A 424 39.06 15.86 41.94
CA THR A 424 38.13 14.85 42.49
C THR A 424 37.92 13.71 41.50
N VAL A 425 37.69 14.03 40.23
CA VAL A 425 37.60 13.05 39.13
C VAL A 425 38.88 12.20 39.04
N LYS A 426 40.08 12.82 39.11
CA LYS A 426 41.38 12.11 39.08
C LYS A 426 41.60 11.19 40.28
N ARG A 427 41.00 11.48 41.44
CA ARG A 427 41.07 10.60 42.61
C ARG A 427 40.19 9.36 42.43
N ALA A 428 38.98 9.55 41.93
CA ALA A 428 38.03 8.46 41.66
C ALA A 428 38.45 7.56 40.49
N ASP A 429 39.38 8.01 39.65
CA ASP A 429 39.93 7.20 38.55
C ASP A 429 40.68 5.94 39.02
N LYS A 430 41.02 5.85 40.31
CA LYS A 430 41.61 4.66 40.94
C LYS A 430 40.57 3.65 41.43
N GLU A 431 39.29 4.03 41.44
CA GLU A 431 38.20 3.14 41.86
C GLU A 431 37.90 2.10 40.76
N THR A 432 37.58 0.88 41.17
CA THR A 432 37.26 -0.22 40.24
C THR A 432 35.76 -0.44 40.08
N GLU A 433 34.94 0.07 41.00
CA GLU A 433 33.48 -0.08 40.95
C GLU A 433 32.85 0.91 39.95
N GLU A 434 32.22 0.37 38.90
CA GLU A 434 31.62 1.16 37.83
C GLU A 434 30.55 2.14 38.31
N ASP A 435 29.72 1.75 39.29
CA ASP A 435 28.67 2.62 39.83
C ASP A 435 29.24 3.82 40.59
N VAL A 436 30.36 3.65 41.31
CA VAL A 436 31.05 4.74 42.03
C VAL A 436 31.67 5.71 41.02
N ARG A 437 32.26 5.18 39.93
CA ARG A 437 32.86 5.99 38.86
C ARG A 437 31.79 6.80 38.11
N ASN A 438 30.69 6.16 37.72
CA ASN A 438 29.55 6.80 37.06
C ASN A 438 28.88 7.87 37.95
N LYS A 439 28.73 7.58 39.24
CA LYS A 439 28.22 8.54 40.23
C LYS A 439 29.15 9.75 40.34
N THR A 440 30.46 9.53 40.40
CA THR A 440 31.44 10.62 40.48
C THR A 440 31.43 11.49 39.23
N ALA A 441 31.31 10.89 38.04
CA ALA A 441 31.17 11.63 36.79
C ALA A 441 29.90 12.52 36.81
N SER A 442 28.76 11.96 37.25
CA SER A 442 27.50 12.68 37.39
C SER A 442 27.58 13.83 38.40
N GLU A 443 28.23 13.60 39.55
CA GLU A 443 28.46 14.64 40.56
C GLU A 443 29.36 15.77 40.03
N ALA A 444 30.40 15.43 39.27
CA ALA A 444 31.26 16.42 38.62
C ALA A 444 30.47 17.30 37.66
N VAL A 445 29.60 16.72 36.83
CA VAL A 445 28.70 17.48 35.93
C VAL A 445 27.78 18.41 36.71
N ASN A 446 27.16 17.93 37.79
CA ASN A 446 26.27 18.76 38.62
C ASN A 446 27.01 19.93 39.28
N GLN A 447 28.23 19.71 39.77
CA GLN A 447 29.09 20.76 40.31
C GLN A 447 29.46 21.80 39.25
N LEU A 448 29.80 21.36 38.04
CA LEU A 448 30.10 22.24 36.92
C LEU A 448 28.89 23.10 36.51
N LYS A 449 27.69 22.50 36.43
CA LYS A 449 26.43 23.22 36.14
C LYS A 449 26.06 24.26 37.19
N ALA A 450 26.42 24.02 38.45
CA ALA A 450 26.16 24.95 39.55
C ALA A 450 27.07 26.19 39.55
N MET A 451 28.13 26.21 38.72
CA MET A 451 29.03 27.35 38.61
C MET A 451 28.32 28.57 38.01
N ARG A 452 28.57 29.77 38.55
CA ARG A 452 28.01 31.02 38.00
C ARG A 452 28.90 31.61 36.90
N GLY A 453 28.26 32.13 35.85
CA GLY A 453 28.92 32.90 34.79
C GLY A 453 29.76 32.08 33.81
N VAL A 454 29.55 30.76 33.74
CA VAL A 454 30.30 29.80 32.91
C VAL A 454 30.53 30.35 31.51
N ASP A 455 31.79 30.40 31.07
CA ASP A 455 32.09 30.85 29.70
C ASP A 455 31.54 29.87 28.64
N LYS A 456 31.39 30.35 27.40
CA LYS A 456 30.78 29.56 26.33
C LYS A 456 31.53 28.24 26.05
N LYS A 457 32.85 28.21 26.18
CA LYS A 457 33.67 27.02 25.90
C LYS A 457 33.48 25.97 26.99
N LEU A 458 33.48 26.40 28.25
CA LEU A 458 33.20 25.53 29.39
C LEU A 458 31.76 25.00 29.33
N LYS A 459 30.81 25.83 28.91
CA LYS A 459 29.41 25.39 28.74
C LYS A 459 29.30 24.23 27.75
N VAL A 460 29.93 24.33 26.57
CA VAL A 460 29.94 23.23 25.57
C VAL A 460 30.59 21.96 26.13
N CYS A 461 31.66 22.10 26.91
CA CYS A 461 32.31 20.97 27.59
C CYS A 461 31.36 20.30 28.61
N ILE A 462 30.66 21.09 29.42
CA ILE A 462 29.68 20.60 30.40
C ILE A 462 28.53 19.89 29.70
N ASP A 463 27.96 20.51 28.66
CA ASP A 463 26.84 19.96 27.91
C ASP A 463 27.25 18.64 27.22
N TYR A 464 28.47 18.54 26.68
CA TYR A 464 29.03 17.31 26.12
C TYR A 464 29.18 16.20 27.19
N ILE A 465 29.82 16.52 28.33
CA ILE A 465 30.02 15.53 29.41
C ILE A 465 28.66 15.05 29.93
N ASP A 466 27.71 15.95 30.15
CA ASP A 466 26.36 15.62 30.63
C ASP A 466 25.63 14.64 29.72
N GLU A 467 25.67 14.86 28.39
CA GLU A 467 25.04 14.00 27.40
C GLU A 467 25.62 12.57 27.43
N HIS A 468 26.93 12.44 27.63
CA HIS A 468 27.62 11.14 27.66
C HIS A 468 27.67 10.48 29.05
N CYS A 469 27.36 11.21 30.13
CA CYS A 469 27.31 10.67 31.49
C CYS A 469 25.92 10.17 31.90
N ARG A 470 24.84 10.64 31.27
CA ARG A 470 23.51 10.13 31.54
C ARG A 470 23.41 8.71 31.00
N LYS A 471 23.19 7.71 31.88
CA LYS A 471 22.70 6.38 31.45
C LYS A 471 21.46 6.64 30.58
N LYS A 472 21.39 6.04 29.38
CA LYS A 472 20.21 6.11 28.49
C LYS A 472 19.01 5.51 29.25
N GLU A 473 18.36 6.28 30.12
CA GLU A 473 17.00 6.00 30.54
C GLU A 473 16.17 6.03 29.25
N GLU A 474 15.51 4.91 28.95
CA GLU A 474 14.75 4.68 27.73
C GLU A 474 13.90 5.92 27.41
N THR A 475 14.31 6.67 26.38
CA THR A 475 13.55 7.80 25.88
C THR A 475 12.18 7.25 25.44
N PRO A 476 11.05 7.74 25.96
CA PRO A 476 9.75 7.28 25.51
C PRO A 476 9.64 7.51 24.01
N SER A 477 9.36 6.43 23.29
CA SER A 477 9.26 6.43 21.83
C SER A 477 8.36 7.59 21.37
N ILE A 478 8.92 8.47 20.53
CA ILE A 478 8.22 9.64 19.93
C ILE A 478 6.97 9.21 19.12
N LYS A 479 6.78 7.91 18.88
CA LYS A 479 5.52 7.34 18.35
C LYS A 479 4.27 7.72 19.16
N ALA A 480 4.40 8.19 20.40
CA ALA A 480 3.26 8.60 21.22
C ALA A 480 2.88 10.10 21.09
N ALA A 481 3.66 10.93 20.37
CA ALA A 481 3.49 12.39 20.38
C ALA A 481 3.31 13.06 19.00
N LEU A 482 3.19 12.26 17.93
CA LEU A 482 2.80 12.68 16.57
C LEU A 482 1.72 11.73 16.07
#